data_AF-A0A402BTL2-F1
#
_entry.id   AF-A0A402BTL2-F1
#
_cell.length_a   1.000
_cell.length_b   1.000
_cell.length_c   1.000
_cell.angle_alpha   90.00
_cell.angle_beta   90.00
_cell.angle_gamma   90.00
#
_symmetry.space_group_name_H-M   'P 1'
#
loop_
_entity.id
_entity.type
_entity.pdbx_description
1 polymer ?
#
loop_
_entity_poly.entity_id
_entity_poly.type
_entity_poly.pdbx_seq_one_letter_code
_entity_poly.pdbx_strand_id
1 'polypeptide(L)'
;MMPEDFLDWLAPTAQRICRQYGLPASVCIAQGALESGWGEAIIGKYNLFGRKWSGSGRFIEVSTQEYYGGTYQTIVAKFQDYDSLEEAVTDWCLLVTEEGVYSPCLRIKDDLVEFVETLGAVYATDPHYADKIISTIKANHLRGYDE
;
A
#
# COMPACT_ATOMS: atom_id res chain seq x y z
N MET A 1 -12.80 -8.10 -5.66
CA MET A 1 -13.62 -8.76 -4.61
C MET A 1 -14.68 -7.75 -4.16
N MET A 2 -15.72 -8.12 -3.41
CA MET A 2 -16.55 -7.08 -2.79
C MET A 2 -15.71 -6.35 -1.71
N PRO A 3 -15.94 -5.05 -1.46
CA PRO A 3 -15.18 -4.30 -0.45
C PRO A 3 -15.18 -4.97 0.92
N GLU A 4 -16.33 -5.51 1.37
CA GLU A 4 -16.46 -6.20 2.65
C GLU A 4 -15.58 -7.46 2.72
N ASP A 5 -15.62 -8.31 1.69
CA ASP A 5 -14.76 -9.51 1.60
C ASP A 5 -13.27 -9.16 1.65
N PHE A 6 -12.88 -8.06 0.99
CA PHE A 6 -11.51 -7.58 1.00
C PHE A 6 -11.07 -7.13 2.40
N LEU A 7 -11.95 -6.43 3.12
CA LEU A 7 -11.68 -5.98 4.48
C LEU A 7 -11.59 -7.16 5.45
N ASP A 8 -12.51 -8.13 5.38
CA ASP A 8 -12.47 -9.35 6.20
C ASP A 8 -11.17 -10.14 5.98
N TRP A 9 -10.66 -10.13 4.76
CA TRP A 9 -9.42 -10.81 4.40
C TRP A 9 -8.15 -10.09 4.87
N LEU A 10 -8.04 -8.77 4.63
CA LEU A 10 -6.82 -8.01 4.88
C LEU A 10 -6.74 -7.42 6.30
N ALA A 11 -7.85 -6.87 6.82
CA ALA A 11 -7.83 -6.02 8.00
C ALA A 11 -7.24 -6.70 9.26
N PRO A 12 -7.57 -7.96 9.59
CA PRO A 12 -6.98 -8.62 10.76
C PRO A 12 -5.45 -8.71 10.71
N THR A 13 -4.89 -8.92 9.51
CA THR A 13 -3.44 -9.00 9.31
C THR A 13 -2.81 -7.61 9.35
N ALA A 14 -3.43 -6.63 8.67
CA ALA A 14 -2.98 -5.24 8.66
C ALA A 14 -2.92 -4.65 10.07
N GLN A 15 -4.00 -4.79 10.87
CA GLN A 15 -4.04 -4.30 12.25
C GLN A 15 -2.91 -4.86 13.10
N ARG A 16 -2.76 -6.19 13.11
CA ARG A 16 -1.76 -6.87 13.93
C ARG A 16 -0.35 -6.42 13.60
N ILE A 17 -0.01 -6.34 12.31
CA ILE A 17 1.35 -6.06 11.86
C ILE A 17 1.64 -4.56 11.96
N CYS A 18 0.78 -3.69 11.41
CA CYS A 18 1.02 -2.24 11.44
C CYS A 18 1.18 -1.72 12.88
N ARG A 19 0.45 -2.29 13.86
CA ARG A 19 0.65 -1.96 15.29
C ARG A 19 2.06 -2.24 15.79
N GLN A 20 2.70 -3.32 15.34
CA GLN A 20 4.09 -3.65 15.72
C GLN A 20 5.11 -2.63 15.19
N TYR A 21 4.79 -2.00 14.06
CA TYR A 21 5.62 -0.97 13.41
C TYR A 21 5.21 0.46 13.78
N GLY A 22 4.16 0.64 14.60
CA GLY A 22 3.63 1.96 14.94
C GLY A 22 3.03 2.71 13.75
N LEU A 23 2.48 1.99 12.77
CA LEU A 23 1.85 2.55 11.58
C LEU A 23 0.32 2.44 11.64
N PRO A 24 -0.42 3.38 11.04
CA PRO A 24 -1.88 3.31 10.97
C PRO A 24 -2.34 2.21 10.00
N ALA A 25 -3.04 1.20 10.54
CA ALA A 25 -3.58 0.10 9.73
C ALA A 25 -4.62 0.58 8.71
N SER A 26 -5.36 1.65 9.01
CA SER A 26 -6.30 2.27 8.07
C SER A 26 -5.62 2.71 6.77
N VAL A 27 -4.39 3.22 6.83
CA VAL A 27 -3.63 3.61 5.63
C VAL A 27 -3.17 2.39 4.85
N CYS A 28 -2.64 1.37 5.53
CA CYS A 28 -2.24 0.12 4.89
C CYS A 28 -3.42 -0.52 4.14
N ILE A 29 -4.59 -0.62 4.78
CA ILE A 29 -5.80 -1.19 4.18
C ILE A 29 -6.27 -0.33 3.00
N ALA A 30 -6.29 0.99 3.14
CA ALA A 30 -6.73 1.89 2.08
C ALA A 30 -5.80 1.87 0.86
N GLN A 31 -4.48 1.83 1.06
CA GLN A 31 -3.53 1.65 -0.03
C GLN A 31 -3.70 0.28 -0.68
N GLY A 32 -3.80 -0.80 0.10
CA GLY A 32 -4.05 -2.13 -0.45
C GLY A 32 -5.33 -2.19 -1.28
N ALA A 33 -6.41 -1.56 -0.83
CA ALA A 33 -7.66 -1.47 -1.57
C ALA A 33 -7.53 -0.65 -2.86
N LEU A 34 -6.86 0.51 -2.81
CA LEU A 34 -6.68 1.38 -3.97
C LEU A 34 -5.78 0.73 -5.03
N GLU A 35 -4.62 0.23 -4.62
CA GLU A 35 -3.58 -0.31 -5.51
C GLU A 35 -4.01 -1.63 -6.17
N SER A 36 -4.76 -2.47 -5.47
CA SER A 36 -5.24 -3.75 -6.01
C SER A 36 -6.65 -3.68 -6.61
N GLY A 37 -7.30 -2.51 -6.57
CA GLY A 37 -8.71 -2.38 -6.96
C GLY A 37 -9.62 -3.31 -6.14
N TRP A 38 -9.54 -3.25 -4.82
CA TRP A 38 -10.27 -4.14 -3.90
C TRP A 38 -10.00 -5.63 -4.17
N GLY A 39 -8.73 -5.95 -4.43
CA GLY A 39 -8.25 -7.31 -4.67
C GLY A 39 -8.58 -7.87 -6.06
N GLU A 40 -9.07 -7.06 -7.00
CA GLU A 40 -9.31 -7.51 -8.38
C GLU A 40 -8.03 -7.65 -9.21
N ALA A 41 -7.03 -6.82 -8.93
CA ALA A 41 -5.77 -6.72 -9.68
C ALA A 41 -4.56 -7.01 -8.79
N ILE A 42 -4.59 -8.13 -8.06
CA ILE A 42 -3.45 -8.56 -7.24
C ILE A 42 -2.35 -9.12 -8.13
N ILE A 43 -1.11 -8.64 -7.94
CA ILE A 43 0.05 -9.22 -8.61
C ILE A 43 0.48 -10.49 -7.88
N GLY A 44 0.57 -11.61 -8.60
CA GLY A 44 0.82 -12.91 -7.99
C GLY A 44 -0.35 -13.31 -7.10
N LYS A 45 -0.07 -13.63 -5.83
CA LYS A 45 -1.10 -14.03 -4.85
C LYS A 45 -1.42 -12.96 -3.81
N TYR A 46 -0.43 -12.18 -3.38
CA TYR A 46 -0.59 -11.27 -2.24
C TYR A 46 0.10 -9.91 -2.43
N ASN A 47 0.64 -9.58 -3.61
CA ASN A 47 1.22 -8.25 -3.83
C ASN A 47 0.10 -7.24 -4.15
N LEU A 48 -0.56 -6.78 -3.09
CA LEU A 48 -1.67 -5.82 -3.13
C LEU A 48 -1.21 -4.39 -3.43
N PHE A 49 0.05 -4.08 -3.14
CA PHE A 49 0.58 -2.73 -3.10
C PHE A 49 1.32 -2.33 -4.39
N GLY A 50 1.38 -3.22 -5.39
CA GLY A 50 2.16 -2.99 -6.61
C GLY A 50 3.67 -2.88 -6.33
N ARG A 51 4.17 -3.54 -5.27
CA ARG A 51 5.55 -3.40 -4.81
C ARG A 51 6.51 -3.96 -5.86
N LYS A 52 7.28 -3.07 -6.50
CA LYS A 52 8.39 -3.46 -7.39
C LYS A 52 9.46 -4.21 -6.59
N TRP A 53 10.12 -5.17 -7.24
CA TRP A 53 11.18 -5.95 -6.61
C TRP A 53 12.34 -5.04 -6.17
N SER A 54 12.71 -5.09 -4.90
CA SER A 54 13.72 -4.21 -4.30
C SER A 54 15.15 -4.73 -4.43
N GLY A 55 15.36 -5.86 -5.12
CA GLY A 55 16.67 -6.51 -5.28
C GLY A 55 16.92 -7.69 -4.34
N SER A 56 15.97 -8.01 -3.46
CA SER A 56 16.01 -9.15 -2.55
C SER A 56 14.66 -9.88 -2.50
N GLY A 57 14.67 -11.15 -2.08
CA GLY A 57 13.47 -11.99 -2.06
C GLY A 57 13.07 -12.51 -3.45
N ARG A 58 11.91 -13.16 -3.53
CA ARG A 58 11.36 -13.70 -4.78
C ARG A 58 10.66 -12.60 -5.58
N PHE A 59 10.63 -12.79 -6.89
CA PHE A 59 9.90 -11.89 -7.79
C PHE A 59 9.06 -12.67 -8.79
N ILE A 60 8.05 -12.00 -9.32
CA ILE A 60 7.31 -12.40 -10.51
C ILE A 60 7.46 -11.32 -11.59
N GLU A 61 7.58 -11.74 -12.85
CA GLU A 61 7.61 -10.84 -14.00
C GLU A 61 6.20 -10.65 -14.56
N VAL A 62 5.78 -9.39 -14.70
CA VAL A 62 4.45 -9.03 -15.18
C VAL A 62 4.57 -7.92 -16.21
N SER A 63 3.79 -8.01 -17.29
CA SER A 63 3.62 -6.89 -18.22
C SER A 63 2.77 -5.81 -17.55
N THR A 64 3.33 -4.61 -17.42
CA THR A 64 2.68 -3.43 -16.83
C THR A 64 2.78 -2.23 -17.76
N GLN A 65 1.89 -1.25 -17.57
CA GLN A 65 1.96 0.04 -18.26
C GLN A 65 2.66 1.05 -17.36
N GLU A 66 3.75 1.63 -17.86
CA GLU A 66 4.46 2.71 -17.18
C GLU A 66 4.32 4.01 -17.97
N TYR A 67 4.18 5.13 -17.27
CA TYR A 67 4.08 6.44 -17.89
C TYR A 67 5.44 7.11 -17.95
N TYR A 68 6.02 7.21 -19.15
CA TYR A 68 7.30 7.86 -19.39
C TYR A 68 7.13 8.96 -20.43
N GLY A 69 7.54 10.19 -20.09
CA GLY A 69 7.64 11.29 -21.04
C GLY A 69 6.33 11.65 -21.76
N GLY A 70 5.18 11.47 -21.12
CA GLY A 70 3.88 11.82 -21.69
C GLY A 70 3.10 10.67 -22.34
N THR A 71 3.65 9.45 -22.36
CA THR A 71 3.01 8.30 -22.99
C THR A 71 3.09 7.04 -22.12
N TYR A 72 2.09 6.18 -22.22
CA TYR A 72 2.10 4.85 -21.61
C TYR A 72 2.91 3.89 -22.47
N GLN A 73 3.83 3.17 -21.85
CA GLN A 73 4.62 2.11 -22.48
C GLN A 73 4.37 0.80 -21.75
N THR A 74 4.16 -0.28 -22.50
CA THR A 74 4.08 -1.61 -21.91
C THR A 74 5.49 -2.15 -21.74
N ILE A 75 5.87 -2.47 -20.50
CA ILE A 75 7.16 -3.09 -20.18
C ILE A 75 6.93 -4.36 -19.36
N VAL A 76 7.93 -5.25 -19.34
CA VAL A 76 7.99 -6.33 -18.36
C VAL A 76 8.74 -5.80 -17.14
N ALA A 77 8.08 -5.80 -15.98
CA ALA A 77 8.66 -5.37 -14.72
C ALA A 77 8.65 -6.51 -13.70
N LYS A 78 9.58 -6.43 -12.73
CA LYS A 78 9.68 -7.37 -11.61
C LYS A 78 8.95 -6.80 -10.40
N PHE A 79 8.05 -7.59 -9.84
CA PHE A 79 7.32 -7.28 -8.62
C PHE A 79 7.66 -8.29 -7.53
N GLN A 80 7.61 -7.87 -6.27
CA GLN A 80 7.77 -8.78 -5.15
C GLN A 80 6.71 -9.90 -5.19
N ASP A 81 7.12 -11.13 -4.88
CA ASP A 81 6.24 -12.31 -4.87
C ASP A 81 6.18 -12.96 -3.48
N TYR A 82 5.06 -12.75 -2.81
CA TYR A 82 4.82 -13.14 -1.41
C TYR A 82 4.06 -14.47 -1.31
N ASP A 83 4.32 -15.24 -0.25
CA ASP A 83 3.57 -16.46 0.09
C ASP A 83 2.38 -16.22 1.02
N SER A 84 2.26 -15.02 1.60
CA SER A 84 1.16 -14.67 2.50
C SER A 84 0.86 -13.17 2.56
N LEU A 85 -0.32 -12.83 3.10
CA LEU A 85 -0.65 -11.45 3.49
C LEU A 85 0.34 -10.88 4.52
N GLU A 86 0.83 -11.72 5.43
CA GLU A 86 1.76 -11.29 6.47
C GLU A 86 3.07 -10.79 5.88
N GLU A 87 3.61 -11.48 4.87
CA GLU A 87 4.81 -11.01 4.15
C GLU A 87 4.55 -9.70 3.41
N ALA A 88 3.42 -9.60 2.70
CA ALA A 88 3.10 -8.39 1.93
C ALA A 88 2.90 -7.16 2.82
N VAL A 89 2.17 -7.30 3.93
CA VAL A 89 1.94 -6.21 4.89
C VAL A 89 3.21 -5.86 5.65
N THR A 90 4.05 -6.85 5.99
CA THR A 90 5.34 -6.61 6.63
C THR A 90 6.27 -5.84 5.71
N ASP A 91 6.36 -6.21 4.43
CA ASP A 91 7.18 -5.47 3.46
C ASP A 91 6.67 -4.04 3.25
N TRP A 92 5.34 -3.81 3.25
CA TRP A 92 4.78 -2.46 3.24
C TRP A 92 5.18 -1.68 4.49
N CYS A 93 5.15 -2.29 5.68
CA CYS A 93 5.59 -1.62 6.90
C CYS A 93 7.09 -1.27 6.84
N LEU A 94 7.93 -2.21 6.41
CA LEU A 94 9.37 -2.02 6.25
C LEU A 94 9.69 -0.93 5.24
N LEU A 95 8.97 -0.86 4.12
CA LEU A 95 9.07 0.24 3.17
C LEU A 95 8.89 1.58 3.87
N VAL A 96 7.79 1.75 4.60
CA VAL A 96 7.44 3.03 5.21
C VAL A 96 8.40 3.36 6.37
N THR A 97 8.88 2.37 7.13
CA THR A 97 9.73 2.61 8.30
C THR A 97 11.22 2.70 8.00
N GLU A 98 11.73 1.98 7.01
CA GLU A 98 13.17 1.83 6.78
C GLU A 98 13.69 2.61 5.57
N GLU A 99 12.86 2.86 4.55
CA GLU A 99 13.29 3.65 3.41
C GLU A 99 13.30 5.15 3.78
N GLY A 100 14.49 5.74 3.79
CA GLY A 100 14.71 7.09 4.35
C GLY A 100 13.84 8.20 3.72
N VAL A 101 13.36 8.00 2.49
CA VAL A 101 12.43 8.92 1.80
C VAL A 101 11.07 9.04 2.51
N TYR A 102 10.64 8.03 3.27
CA TYR A 102 9.39 8.06 4.07
C TYR A 102 9.60 8.59 5.49
N SER A 103 10.85 8.82 5.92
CA SER A 103 11.13 9.32 7.28
C SER A 103 10.37 10.61 7.69
N PRO A 104 9.97 11.53 6.79
CA PRO A 104 9.13 12.66 7.16
C PRO A 104 7.76 12.25 7.71
N CYS A 105 7.06 11.27 7.10
CA CYS A 105 5.72 10.90 7.57
C CYS A 105 5.74 10.20 8.94
N LEU A 106 6.82 9.46 9.25
CA LEU A 106 7.01 8.81 10.55
C LEU A 106 7.12 9.80 11.73
N ARG A 107 7.42 11.07 11.47
CA ARG A 107 7.47 12.12 12.50
C ARG A 107 6.09 12.65 12.89
N ILE A 108 5.07 12.32 12.11
CA ILE A 108 3.69 12.75 12.30
C ILE A 108 2.99 11.67 13.13
N LYS A 109 2.67 11.99 14.39
CA LYS A 109 2.16 11.01 15.35
C LYS A 109 0.64 10.97 15.47
N ASP A 110 0.01 12.13 15.30
CA ASP A 110 -1.39 12.32 15.70
C ASP A 110 -2.29 12.87 14.58
N ASP A 111 -1.73 13.17 13.40
CA ASP A 111 -2.47 13.66 12.24
C ASP A 111 -2.38 12.67 11.08
N LEU A 112 -3.47 11.93 10.87
CA LEU A 112 -3.56 10.96 9.78
C LEU A 112 -3.58 11.64 8.41
N VAL A 113 -4.18 12.83 8.29
CA VAL A 113 -4.28 13.54 7.02
C VAL A 113 -2.87 13.97 6.62
N GLU A 114 -2.15 14.64 7.51
CA GLU A 114 -0.77 15.07 7.26
C GLU A 114 0.16 13.86 7.01
N PHE A 115 -0.04 12.76 7.75
CA PHE A 115 0.68 11.50 7.51
C PHE A 115 0.49 10.99 6.08
N VAL A 116 -0.77 10.91 5.62
CA VAL A 116 -1.12 10.39 4.29
C VAL A 116 -0.67 11.35 3.19
N GLU A 117 -0.78 12.66 3.37
CA GLU A 117 -0.27 13.66 2.43
C GLU A 117 1.25 13.54 2.26
N THR A 118 1.97 13.41 3.38
CA THR A 118 3.44 13.27 3.38
C THR A 118 3.89 11.95 2.77
N LEU A 119 3.22 10.84 3.10
CA LEU A 119 3.49 9.52 2.50
C LEU A 119 3.17 9.53 1.01
N GLY A 120 2.00 10.06 0.63
CA GLY A 120 1.50 10.07 -0.75
C GLY A 120 2.39 10.85 -1.70
N ALA A 121 2.98 11.96 -1.25
CA ALA A 121 3.93 12.76 -2.02
C ALA A 121 5.18 11.99 -2.45
N VAL A 122 5.52 10.91 -1.74
CA VAL A 122 6.65 10.02 -2.05
C VAL A 122 6.17 8.77 -2.80
N TYR A 123 5.02 8.23 -2.40
CA TYR A 123 4.53 6.93 -2.89
C TYR A 123 4.03 6.99 -4.33
N ALA A 124 3.37 8.08 -4.72
CA ALA A 124 2.74 8.20 -6.03
C ALA A 124 3.01 9.56 -6.68
N THR A 125 3.04 9.57 -8.01
CA THR A 125 3.11 10.81 -8.81
C THR A 125 1.75 11.47 -9.01
N ASP A 126 0.67 10.81 -8.63
CA ASP A 126 -0.70 11.33 -8.72
C ASP A 126 -0.91 12.43 -7.65
N PRO A 127 -1.20 13.68 -8.04
CA PRO A 127 -1.41 14.78 -7.10
C PRO A 127 -2.63 14.59 -6.20
N HIS A 128 -3.57 13.70 -6.56
CA HIS A 128 -4.77 13.39 -5.78
C HIS A 128 -4.65 12.09 -4.99
N TYR A 129 -3.45 11.50 -4.90
CA TYR A 129 -3.26 10.21 -4.24
C TYR A 129 -3.70 10.25 -2.77
N ALA A 130 -3.26 11.26 -2.03
CA ALA A 130 -3.62 11.42 -0.61
C ALA A 130 -5.14 11.56 -0.42
N ASP A 131 -5.80 12.36 -1.26
CA ASP A 131 -7.25 12.54 -1.23
C ASP A 131 -8.00 11.22 -1.45
N LYS A 132 -7.52 10.38 -2.37
CA LYS A 132 -8.11 9.05 -2.63
C LYS A 132 -7.96 8.12 -1.43
N ILE A 133 -6.80 8.11 -0.79
CA ILE A 133 -6.57 7.31 0.42
C ILE A 133 -7.46 7.80 1.56
N ILE A 134 -7.48 9.10 1.84
CA ILE A 134 -8.32 9.70 2.90
C ILE A 134 -9.81 9.43 2.63
N SER A 135 -10.25 9.55 1.38
CA SER A 135 -11.63 9.27 0.99
C SER A 135 -11.98 7.80 1.19
N THR A 136 -11.07 6.89 0.83
CA THR A 136 -11.24 5.44 1.05
C THR A 136 -11.34 5.11 2.54
N ILE A 137 -10.49 5.71 3.38
CA ILE A 137 -10.53 5.56 4.83
C ILE A 137 -11.88 6.02 5.39
N LYS A 138 -12.35 7.20 4.98
CA LYS A 138 -13.61 7.78 5.47
C LYS A 138 -14.83 6.98 5.03
N ALA A 139 -14.91 6.63 3.73
CA ALA A 139 -16.06 5.96 3.14
C ALA A 139 -16.28 4.55 3.71
N ASN A 140 -15.21 3.89 4.17
CA ASN A 140 -15.25 2.52 4.69
C ASN A 140 -14.99 2.44 6.20
N HIS A 141 -15.03 3.58 6.91
CA HIS A 141 -14.82 3.67 8.36
C HIS A 141 -13.53 2.99 8.86
N LEU A 142 -12.47 3.03 8.05
CA LEU A 142 -11.24 2.26 8.32
C LEU A 142 -10.47 2.76 9.55
N ARG A 143 -10.77 3.96 10.04
CA ARG A 143 -10.20 4.51 11.28
C ARG A 143 -10.39 3.59 12.48
N GLY A 144 -11.46 2.80 12.53
CA GLY A 144 -11.68 1.82 13.59
C GLY A 144 -10.62 0.71 13.65
N TYR A 145 -9.81 0.56 12.60
CA TYR A 145 -8.72 -0.40 12.57
C TYR A 145 -7.39 0.12 13.16
N ASP A 146 -7.28 1.42 13.45
CA ASP A 146 -6.05 2.02 13.98
C ASP A 146 -5.84 1.73 15.49
N GLU A 147 -6.88 1.28 16.20
CA GLU A 147 -6.86 0.92 17.62
C GLU A 147 -6.24 -0.47 17.86
#